data_AF-A0A7U7J3A0-F1
#
_entry.id   AF-A0A7U7J3A0-F1
#
_cell.length_a   1.000
_cell.length_b   1.000
_cell.length_c   1.000
_cell.angle_alpha   90.00
_cell.angle_beta   90.00
_cell.angle_gamma   90.00
#
_symmetry.space_group_name_H-M   'P 1'
#
loop_
_entity.id
_entity.type
_entity.pdbx_description
1 polymer ?
#
loop_
_entity_poly.entity_id
_entity_poly.type
_entity_poly.pdbx_seq_one_letter_code
_entity_poly.pdbx_strand_id
1 'polypeptide(L)'
;MSENYFEKRGKTMQAIRQIYDDAPNTIPIPEAFRHRRIEVLLIVEEETSSPHGLKSLLADMPNVGDDTDFSRQRDFGRQEVIWDS
;
A
#
# COMPACT_ATOMS: atom_id res chain seq x y z
N MET A 1 4.22 16.14 24.84
CA MET A 1 4.50 15.68 23.45
C MET A 1 4.20 16.86 22.55
N SER A 2 5.22 17.43 21.93
CA SER A 2 5.07 18.62 21.07
C SER A 2 5.07 18.14 19.62
N GLU A 3 3.91 18.15 18.96
CA GLU A 3 3.79 17.88 17.53
C GLU A 3 4.31 19.09 16.75
N ASN A 4 5.27 18.86 15.85
CA ASN A 4 5.78 19.90 14.95
C ASN A 4 5.20 19.65 13.57
N TYR A 5 4.26 20.51 13.17
CA TYR A 5 3.66 20.51 11.85
C TYR A 5 4.49 21.37 10.90
N PHE A 6 4.82 20.83 9.73
CA PHE A 6 5.50 21.57 8.67
C PHE A 6 4.53 21.72 7.49
N GLU A 7 4.11 22.96 7.20
CA GLU A 7 3.19 23.23 6.10
C GLU A 7 3.97 23.73 4.88
N LYS A 8 3.98 22.92 3.81
CA LYS A 8 4.55 23.32 2.51
C LYS A 8 3.50 23.09 1.42
N ARG A 9 3.03 24.17 0.80
CA ARG A 9 2.11 24.15 -0.36
C ARG A 9 0.81 23.36 -0.13
N GLY A 10 0.06 23.67 0.92
CA GLY A 10 -1.27 23.09 1.16
C GLY A 10 -1.27 21.59 1.49
N LYS A 11 -0.12 21.03 1.85
CA LYS A 11 0.03 19.65 2.33
C LYS A 11 0.55 19.69 3.77
N THR A 12 -0.20 19.09 4.68
CA THR A 12 0.18 18.91 6.08
C THR A 12 1.25 17.81 6.14
N MET A 13 2.47 18.17 6.53
CA MET A 13 3.53 17.19 6.77
C MET A 13 3.76 17.09 8.27
N GLN A 14 3.59 15.90 8.82
CA GLN A 14 3.90 15.65 10.22
C GLN A 14 5.37 15.25 10.33
N ALA A 15 6.12 15.95 11.19
CA ALA A 15 7.52 15.65 11.42
C ALA A 15 7.69 15.06 12.82
N ILE A 16 8.13 13.81 12.88
CA ILE A 16 8.51 13.13 14.13
C ILE A 16 10.03 13.24 14.25
N ARG A 17 10.48 13.87 15.33
CA ARG A 17 11.90 14.10 15.61
C ARG A 17 12.35 13.23 16.78
N GLN A 18 13.36 12.42 16.56
CA GLN A 18 13.90 11.53 17.57
C GLN A 18 15.42 11.58 17.61
N ILE A 19 15.97 11.65 18.82
CA ILE A 19 17.42 11.69 19.04
C ILE A 19 17.82 10.35 19.65
N TYR A 20 18.85 9.74 19.07
CA TYR A 20 19.46 8.51 19.57
C TYR A 20 20.90 8.80 19.94
N ASP A 21 21.32 8.46 21.17
CA ASP A 21 22.71 8.60 21.60
C ASP A 21 23.61 7.49 21.01
N ASP A 22 23.06 6.28 20.91
CA ASP A 22 23.56 5.20 20.08
C ASP A 22 22.40 4.64 19.25
N ALA A 23 22.59 4.61 17.93
CA ALA A 23 21.51 4.26 17.04
C ALA A 23 21.38 2.74 16.92
N PRO A 24 20.14 2.21 16.90
CA PRO A 24 19.91 0.78 16.82
C PRO A 24 20.41 0.21 15.48
N ASN A 25 20.84 -1.06 15.49
CA ASN A 25 21.33 -1.77 14.30
C ASN A 25 20.29 -1.90 13.16
N THR A 26 19.01 -1.60 13.45
CA THR A 26 17.93 -1.55 12.46
C THR A 26 18.00 -0.33 11.54
N ILE A 27 18.69 0.74 11.96
CA ILE A 27 18.88 1.94 11.14
C ILE A 27 20.26 1.82 10.47
N PRO A 28 20.34 1.67 9.14
CA PRO A 28 21.63 1.56 8.46
C PRO A 28 22.35 2.91 8.53
N ILE A 29 23.44 2.96 9.28
CA ILE A 29 24.26 4.15 9.48
C ILE A 29 25.68 3.84 9.03
N PRO A 30 26.37 4.76 8.32
CA PRO A 30 27.75 4.57 7.93
C PRO A 30 28.65 4.34 9.15
N GLU A 31 29.66 3.48 9.04
CA GLU A 31 30.49 3.07 10.18
C GLU A 31 31.16 4.24 10.91
N ALA A 32 31.52 5.31 10.17
CA ALA A 32 32.09 6.53 10.73
C ALA A 32 31.18 7.24 11.75
N PHE A 33 29.87 6.97 11.72
CA PHE A 33 28.86 7.56 12.58
C PHE A 33 28.20 6.53 13.51
N ARG A 34 28.63 5.26 13.49
CA ARG A 34 28.18 4.23 14.44
C ARG A 34 28.60 4.65 15.86
N HIS A 35 27.75 4.43 16.86
CA HIS A 35 27.99 4.85 18.26
C HIS A 35 28.13 6.36 18.48
N ARG A 36 27.57 7.17 17.56
CA ARG A 36 27.47 8.62 17.75
C ARG A 36 26.02 9.03 17.94
N ARG A 37 25.85 10.16 18.61
CA ARG A 37 24.55 10.81 18.76
C ARG A 37 24.03 11.27 17.40
N ILE A 38 22.84 10.79 17.02
CA ILE A 38 22.20 11.07 15.74
C ILE A 38 20.80 11.62 15.97
N GLU A 39 20.42 12.60 15.15
CA GLU A 39 19.06 13.13 15.08
C GLU A 39 18.37 12.56 13.84
N VAL A 40 17.26 11.84 14.07
CA VAL A 40 16.43 11.23 13.04
C VAL A 40 15.16 12.05 12.90
N LEU A 41 14.90 12.54 11.68
CA LEU A 41 13.69 13.26 11.31
C LEU A 41 12.86 12.38 10.38
N LEU A 42 11.73 11.87 10.86
CA LEU A 42 10.75 11.17 10.04
C LEU A 42 9.70 12.17 9.57
N ILE A 43 9.68 12.43 8.27
CA ILE A 43 8.67 13.26 7.62
C ILE A 43 7.60 12.31 7.10
N VAL A 44 6.45 12.28 7.77
CA VAL A 44 5.30 11.51 7.33
C VAL A 44 4.49 12.41 6.41
N GLU A 45 4.41 12.02 5.13
CA GLU A 45 3.41 12.56 4.24
C GLU A 45 2.07 11.96 4.65
N GLU A 46 1.16 12.80 5.13
CA GLU A 46 -0.22 12.40 5.28
C GLU A 46 -0.77 12.20 3.86
N GLU A 47 -0.87 10.95 3.42
CA GLU A 47 -1.69 10.62 2.26
C GLU A 47 -3.11 11.01 2.64
N THR A 48 -3.56 12.17 2.16
CA THR A 48 -4.97 12.41 1.94
C THR A 48 -5.43 11.26 1.05
N SER A 49 -6.03 10.23 1.66
CA SER A 49 -6.56 9.07 0.96
C SER A 49 -7.22 9.57 -0.32
N SER A 50 -6.71 9.16 -1.48
CA SER A 50 -7.32 9.52 -2.75
C SER A 50 -8.81 9.19 -2.66
N PRO A 51 -9.74 10.11 -2.98
CA PRO A 51 -11.18 9.87 -2.83
C PRO A 51 -11.68 8.75 -3.75
N HIS A 52 -10.84 8.24 -4.65
CA HIS A 52 -11.13 7.09 -5.49
C HIS A 52 -10.65 5.82 -4.81
N GLY A 53 -11.46 5.33 -3.88
CA GLY A 53 -11.29 3.99 -3.34
C GLY A 53 -11.45 2.93 -4.44
N LEU A 54 -11.08 1.68 -4.13
CA LEU A 54 -11.21 0.54 -5.04
C LEU A 54 -12.61 0.44 -5.67
N LYS A 55 -13.66 0.84 -4.95
CA LYS A 55 -15.03 0.91 -5.48
C LYS A 55 -15.21 1.91 -6.62
N SER A 56 -14.57 3.08 -6.55
CA SER A 56 -14.61 4.09 -7.63
C SER A 56 -13.89 3.56 -8.87
N LEU A 57 -12.74 2.91 -8.69
CA LEU A 57 -11.99 2.31 -9.79
C LEU A 57 -12.77 1.16 -10.46
N LEU A 58 -13.47 0.32 -9.69
CA LEU A 58 -14.35 -0.71 -10.22
C LEU A 58 -15.58 -0.13 -10.94
N ALA A 59 -16.10 1.02 -10.49
CA ALA A 59 -17.25 1.67 -11.12
C ALA A 59 -16.89 2.30 -12.48
N ASP A 60 -15.65 2.75 -12.64
CA ASP A 60 -15.14 3.30 -13.91
C ASP A 60 -14.74 2.21 -14.92
N MET A 61 -14.75 0.92 -14.52
CA MET A 61 -14.45 -0.16 -15.45
C MET A 61 -15.58 -0.29 -16.49
N PRO A 62 -15.25 -0.30 -17.79
CA PRO A 62 -16.24 -0.53 -18.82
C PRO A 62 -16.87 -1.92 -18.63
N ASN A 63 -18.20 -1.99 -18.80
CA ASN A 63 -18.87 -3.28 -18.83
C ASN A 63 -18.45 -4.02 -20.11
N VAL A 64 -17.61 -5.05 -19.95
CA VAL A 64 -17.03 -5.80 -21.07
C VAL A 64 -17.65 -7.19 -21.15
N GLY A 65 -18.09 -7.56 -22.35
CA GLY A 65 -18.75 -8.83 -22.61
C GLY A 65 -20.22 -8.85 -22.19
N ASP A 66 -20.96 -9.80 -22.74
CA ASP A 66 -22.31 -10.11 -22.29
C ASP A 66 -22.25 -11.30 -21.31
N ASP A 67 -23.13 -11.35 -20.31
CA ASP A 67 -23.22 -12.50 -19.38
C ASP A 67 -23.41 -13.84 -20.12
N THR A 68 -23.93 -13.77 -21.34
CA THR A 68 -24.10 -14.91 -22.24
C THR A 68 -22.81 -15.43 -22.87
N ASP A 69 -21.70 -14.67 -22.85
CA ASP A 69 -20.41 -15.11 -23.38
C ASP A 69 -19.85 -16.32 -22.60
N PHE A 70 -20.22 -16.45 -21.33
CA PHE A 70 -19.90 -17.61 -20.48
C PHE A 70 -20.99 -18.68 -20.49
N SER A 71 -22.11 -18.45 -21.16
CA SER A 71 -23.18 -19.44 -21.32
C SER A 71 -22.76 -20.49 -22.35
N ARG A 72 -21.95 -21.46 -21.89
CA ARG A 72 -21.71 -22.67 -22.67
C ARG A 72 -23.04 -23.41 -22.79
N GLN A 73 -23.41 -23.83 -24.01
CA GLN A 73 -24.41 -24.88 -24.15
C GLN A 73 -23.95 -26.05 -23.28
N ARG A 74 -24.88 -26.63 -22.51
CA ARG A 74 -24.58 -27.88 -21.81
C ARG A 74 -24.27 -28.91 -22.88
N ASP A 75 -22.98 -29.12 -23.12
CA ASP A 75 -22.51 -30.25 -23.91
C ASP A 75 -22.87 -31.50 -23.12
N PHE A 76 -24.05 -32.04 -23.40
CA PHE A 76 -24.40 -33.42 -23.05
C PHE A 76 -23.59 -34.36 -23.95
N GLY A 77 -22.26 -34.23 -23.88
CA GLY A 77 -21.31 -35.12 -24.52
C GLY A 77 -21.41 -36.48 -23.87
N ARG A 78 -21.90 -37.43 -24.66
CA ARG A 78 -21.75 -38.90 -24.55
C ARG A 78 -20.87 -39.39 -23.38
N GLN A 79 -21.52 -40.18 -22.51
CA GLN A 79 -21.01 -41.25 -21.64
C GLN A 79 -19.84 -40.97 -20.68
N GLU A 80 -20.19 -41.01 -19.39
CA GLU A 80 -19.40 -41.40 -18.21
C GLU A 80 -18.05 -40.70 -17.97
N VAL A 81 -18.08 -39.72 -17.08
CA VAL A 81 -16.89 -39.31 -16.33
C VAL A 81 -16.71 -40.28 -15.17
N ILE A 82 -15.85 -41.29 -15.37
CA ILE A 82 -15.33 -42.11 -14.28
C ILE A 82 -14.24 -41.27 -13.60
N TRP A 83 -14.53 -40.78 -12.40
CA TRP A 83 -13.50 -40.29 -11.49
C TRP A 83 -13.05 -41.48 -10.66
N ASP A 84 -11.89 -42.05 -10.98
CA ASP A 84 -11.26 -43.08 -10.16
C ASP A 84 -11.00 -42.50 -8.75
N SER A 85 -11.51 -43.18 -7.72
CA SER A 85 -11.39 -42.80 -6.29
C SER A 85 -10.04 -43.13 -5.70
#